data_AF-A0A352Z2U8-F1
#
_entry.id   AF-A0A352Z2U8-F1
#
_cell.length_a   1.000
_cell.length_b   1.000
_cell.length_c   1.000
_cell.angle_alpha   90.00
_cell.angle_beta   90.00
_cell.angle_gamma   90.00
#
_symmetry.space_group_name_H-M   'P 1'
#
loop_
_entity.id
_entity.type
_entity.pdbx_description
1 polymer ?
#
loop_
_entity_poly.entity_id
_entity_poly.type
_entity_poly.pdbx_seq_one_letter_code
_entity_poly.pdbx_strand_id
1 'polypeptide(L)'
;MAVQQFGYEPPSIAGPKIIENLNKALELDPDLSNVHFISAMIAHLMEWDWGKSEKEFLKALALNPGDTVARICYAQLLAVLNRNDEALIQGHLANSLDPLNSTMKMWYGALLMEVGDCKSALSVGEEALTADPGSWVHYSTIETAAYRCKEYDKVIKAVRYALPFTIEEDEYKEIERIYHEHGIASAYEEIMKLLEKFAQNNPITFIDMAMRYVYANKPDKAMEWIEKGLEMHDPQMTYITTLCYNLDPLFKIPRFIEIAEQMKLPIPELK
;
A
#
# COMPACT_ATOMS: atom_id res chain seq x y z
N MET A 1 -13.53 -0.13 6.56
CA MET A 1 -12.09 -0.38 6.35
C MET A 1 -11.58 0.20 5.05
N ALA A 2 -12.10 -0.19 3.86
CA ALA A 2 -11.67 0.42 2.59
C ALA A 2 -11.83 1.96 2.56
N VAL A 3 -12.95 2.50 3.04
CA VAL A 3 -13.20 3.96 3.14
C VAL A 3 -12.13 4.67 3.98
N GLN A 4 -11.64 4.03 5.05
CA GLN A 4 -10.59 4.59 5.92
C GLN A 4 -9.20 4.43 5.27
N GLN A 5 -8.94 3.29 4.63
CA GLN A 5 -7.68 3.00 3.93
C GLN A 5 -7.46 3.89 2.70
N PHE A 6 -8.54 4.33 2.05
CA PHE A 6 -8.52 5.27 0.93
C PHE A 6 -8.76 6.74 1.36
N GLY A 7 -8.79 7.03 2.66
CA GLY A 7 -8.87 8.42 3.17
C GLY A 7 -10.23 9.13 3.02
N TYR A 8 -11.31 8.40 2.74
CA TYR A 8 -12.65 8.97 2.56
C TYR A 8 -13.39 9.27 3.89
N GLU A 9 -12.97 8.70 5.02
CA GLU A 9 -13.54 8.99 6.35
C GLU A 9 -12.47 8.88 7.46
N PRO A 10 -12.45 9.77 8.48
CA PRO A 10 -11.46 9.72 9.55
C PRO A 10 -11.51 8.41 10.37
N PRO A 11 -10.36 7.84 10.75
CA PRO A 11 -10.26 6.67 11.63
C PRO A 11 -11.10 6.76 12.93
N SER A 12 -11.23 7.96 13.48
CA SER A 12 -11.96 8.25 14.73
C SER A 12 -13.47 8.06 14.64
N ILE A 13 -14.05 8.02 13.44
CA ILE A 13 -15.50 7.86 13.22
C ILE A 13 -15.85 6.42 12.85
N ALA A 14 -15.11 5.83 11.92
CA ALA A 14 -15.37 4.46 11.45
C ALA A 14 -14.99 3.40 12.49
N GLY A 15 -13.88 3.61 13.22
CA GLY A 15 -13.32 2.65 14.16
C GLY A 15 -14.27 2.19 15.28
N PRO A 16 -14.85 3.11 16.08
CA PRO A 16 -15.72 2.73 17.21
C PRO A 16 -16.96 1.93 16.78
N LYS A 17 -17.56 2.27 15.64
CA LYS A 17 -18.72 1.55 15.09
C LYS A 17 -18.37 0.15 14.61
N ILE A 18 -17.18 -0.02 14.02
CA ILE A 18 -16.69 -1.35 13.62
C ILE A 18 -16.53 -2.24 14.86
N ILE A 19 -15.93 -1.72 15.93
CA ILE A 19 -15.71 -2.48 17.17
C ILE A 19 -17.04 -2.84 17.86
N GLU A 20 -17.99 -1.92 17.96
CA GLU A 20 -19.29 -2.17 18.57
C GLU A 20 -20.05 -3.29 17.84
N ASN A 21 -20.10 -3.22 16.51
CA ASN A 21 -20.77 -4.23 15.69
C ASN A 21 -20.05 -5.58 15.75
N LEU A 22 -18.71 -5.59 15.81
CA LEU A 22 -17.94 -6.80 15.96
C LEU A 22 -18.23 -7.50 17.29
N ASN A 23 -18.29 -6.77 18.40
CA ASN A 23 -18.59 -7.33 19.71
C ASN A 23 -20.00 -7.95 19.75
N LYS A 24 -21.00 -7.29 19.16
CA LYS A 24 -22.35 -7.85 19.03
C LYS A 24 -22.35 -9.14 18.19
N ALA A 25 -21.58 -9.18 17.10
CA ALA A 25 -21.49 -10.37 16.28
C ALA A 25 -20.79 -11.53 17.02
N LEU A 26 -19.74 -11.26 17.81
CA LEU A 26 -19.08 -12.23 18.69
C LEU A 26 -20.03 -12.81 19.74
N GLU A 27 -20.89 -11.99 20.33
CA GLU A 27 -21.89 -12.44 21.30
C GLU A 27 -22.95 -13.35 20.68
N LEU A 28 -23.31 -13.10 19.41
CA LEU A 28 -24.32 -13.87 18.69
C LEU A 28 -23.79 -15.18 18.13
N ASP A 29 -22.61 -15.16 17.52
CA ASP A 29 -21.97 -16.34 16.93
C ASP A 29 -20.43 -16.20 16.97
N PRO A 30 -19.77 -16.81 17.96
CA PRO A 30 -18.31 -16.74 18.11
C PRO A 30 -17.54 -17.63 17.13
N ASP A 31 -18.22 -18.43 16.30
CA ASP A 31 -17.61 -19.29 15.28
C ASP A 31 -17.92 -18.81 13.86
N LEU A 32 -18.44 -17.58 13.72
CA LEU A 32 -18.59 -16.94 12.42
C LEU A 32 -17.23 -16.50 11.86
N SER A 33 -16.80 -17.11 10.75
CA SER A 33 -15.51 -16.80 10.09
C SER A 33 -15.27 -15.28 9.90
N ASN A 34 -16.31 -14.54 9.49
CA ASN A 34 -16.20 -13.11 9.21
C ASN A 34 -15.87 -12.27 10.46
N VAL A 35 -16.26 -12.72 11.64
CA VAL A 35 -15.93 -12.05 12.91
C VAL A 35 -14.43 -12.14 13.16
N HIS A 36 -13.84 -13.31 12.96
CA HIS A 36 -12.40 -13.50 13.07
C HIS A 36 -11.64 -12.72 12.01
N PHE A 37 -12.12 -12.69 10.77
CA PHE A 37 -11.53 -11.86 9.72
C PHE A 37 -11.50 -10.37 10.10
N ILE A 38 -12.62 -9.80 10.56
CA ILE A 38 -12.68 -8.39 10.97
C ILE A 38 -11.77 -8.13 12.18
N SER A 39 -11.76 -9.03 13.17
CA SER A 39 -10.86 -8.95 14.33
C SER A 39 -9.39 -8.92 13.89
N ALA A 40 -9.03 -9.77 12.92
CA ALA A 40 -7.69 -9.81 12.36
C ALA A 40 -7.30 -8.51 11.66
N MET A 41 -8.22 -7.92 10.89
CA MET A 41 -8.00 -6.66 10.19
C MET A 41 -7.89 -5.46 11.15
N ILE A 42 -8.67 -5.42 12.24
CA ILE A 42 -8.51 -4.40 13.29
C ILE A 42 -7.13 -4.54 13.93
N ALA A 43 -6.74 -5.76 14.31
CA ALA A 43 -5.44 -6.03 14.89
C ALA A 43 -4.30 -5.62 13.93
N HIS A 44 -4.47 -5.88 12.62
CA HIS A 44 -3.51 -5.50 11.58
C HIS A 44 -3.42 -3.98 11.40
N LEU A 45 -4.52 -3.33 11.01
CA LEU A 45 -4.53 -1.97 10.48
C LEU A 45 -4.67 -0.88 11.55
N MET A 46 -5.17 -1.23 12.74
CA MET A 46 -5.53 -0.25 13.77
C MET A 46 -4.84 -0.47 15.11
N GLU A 47 -4.58 -1.71 15.51
CA GLU A 47 -3.90 -1.97 16.80
C GLU A 47 -2.40 -2.23 16.63
N TRP A 48 -1.96 -2.52 15.40
CA TRP A 48 -0.61 -2.99 15.09
C TRP A 48 -0.19 -4.19 15.96
N ASP A 49 -1.16 -5.05 16.29
CA ASP A 49 -0.96 -6.30 17.02
C ASP A 49 -0.86 -7.46 16.04
N TRP A 50 0.36 -7.69 15.55
CA TRP A 50 0.65 -8.69 14.52
C TRP A 50 0.32 -10.11 14.97
N GLY A 51 0.58 -10.43 16.25
CA GLY A 51 0.34 -11.77 16.81
C GLY A 51 -1.15 -12.07 16.94
N LYS A 52 -1.95 -11.09 17.41
CA LYS A 52 -3.40 -11.19 17.40
C LYS A 52 -3.94 -11.28 15.97
N SER A 53 -3.44 -10.45 15.07
CA SER A 53 -3.87 -10.45 13.68
C SER A 53 -3.70 -11.81 13.01
N GLU A 54 -2.50 -12.41 13.11
CA GLU A 54 -2.23 -13.73 12.53
C GLU A 54 -3.14 -14.81 13.14
N LYS A 55 -3.30 -14.84 14.47
CA LYS A 55 -4.17 -15.80 15.14
C LYS A 55 -5.61 -15.73 14.62
N GLU A 56 -6.15 -14.53 14.48
CA GLU A 56 -7.53 -14.32 14.05
C GLU A 56 -7.71 -14.62 12.55
N PHE A 57 -6.74 -14.29 11.69
CA PHE A 57 -6.75 -14.73 10.28
C PHE A 57 -6.76 -16.25 10.15
N LEU A 58 -5.90 -16.94 10.91
CA LEU A 58 -5.85 -18.40 10.90
C LEU A 58 -7.16 -19.02 11.39
N LYS A 59 -7.81 -18.44 12.41
CA LYS A 59 -9.14 -18.91 12.84
C LYS A 59 -10.21 -18.68 11.78
N ALA A 60 -10.22 -17.52 11.12
CA ALA A 60 -11.13 -17.26 10.00
C ALA A 60 -10.95 -18.29 8.88
N LEU A 61 -9.71 -18.53 8.46
CA LEU A 61 -9.41 -19.49 7.38
C LEU A 61 -9.66 -20.96 7.77
N ALA A 62 -9.61 -21.31 9.06
CA ALA A 62 -10.00 -22.63 9.54
C ALA A 62 -11.53 -22.82 9.47
N LEU A 63 -12.30 -21.79 9.76
CA LEU A 63 -13.77 -21.80 9.71
C LEU A 63 -14.31 -21.71 8.27
N ASN A 64 -13.66 -20.92 7.41
CA ASN A 64 -13.96 -20.82 5.99
C ASN A 64 -12.69 -20.88 5.12
N PRO A 65 -12.22 -22.08 4.76
CA PRO A 65 -11.04 -22.24 3.91
C PRO A 65 -11.20 -21.65 2.50
N GLY A 66 -12.43 -21.43 2.03
CA GLY A 66 -12.73 -20.84 0.72
C GLY A 66 -12.74 -19.31 0.70
N ASP A 67 -12.49 -18.64 1.82
CA ASP A 67 -12.49 -17.18 1.90
C ASP A 67 -11.23 -16.60 1.24
N THR A 68 -11.36 -16.18 -0.02
CA THR A 68 -10.26 -15.61 -0.79
C THR A 68 -9.81 -14.26 -0.25
N VAL A 69 -10.74 -13.46 0.31
CA VAL A 69 -10.46 -12.14 0.90
C VAL A 69 -9.68 -12.28 2.19
N ALA A 70 -10.10 -13.16 3.10
CA ALA A 70 -9.34 -13.43 4.32
C ALA A 70 -7.94 -13.96 3.99
N ARG A 71 -7.82 -14.78 2.95
CA ARG A 71 -6.55 -15.39 2.55
C ARG A 71 -5.54 -14.40 2.00
N ILE A 72 -5.96 -13.49 1.12
CA ILE A 72 -5.05 -12.48 0.57
C ILE A 72 -4.68 -11.41 1.61
N CYS A 73 -5.60 -11.01 2.50
CA CYS A 73 -5.24 -10.14 3.62
C CYS A 73 -4.27 -10.81 4.60
N TYR A 74 -4.40 -12.12 4.84
CA TYR A 74 -3.40 -12.89 5.59
C TYR A 74 -2.05 -12.93 4.86
N ALA A 75 -2.05 -13.09 3.54
CA ALA A 75 -0.84 -13.00 2.72
C ALA A 75 -0.13 -11.65 2.88
N GLN A 76 -0.88 -10.55 2.89
CA GLN A 76 -0.32 -9.21 3.14
C GLN A 76 0.27 -9.07 4.54
N LEU A 77 -0.38 -9.62 5.58
CA LEU A 77 0.22 -9.67 6.92
C LEU A 77 1.57 -10.43 6.90
N LEU A 78 1.63 -11.55 6.19
CA LEU A 78 2.87 -12.32 6.05
C LEU A 78 3.96 -11.49 5.34
N ALA A 79 3.61 -10.72 4.30
CA ALA A 79 4.56 -9.84 3.62
C ALA A 79 5.03 -8.68 4.52
N VAL A 80 4.13 -8.06 5.30
CA VAL A 80 4.46 -7.06 6.35
C VAL A 80 5.44 -7.63 7.37
N LEU A 81 5.28 -8.90 7.73
CA LEU A 81 6.19 -9.63 8.64
C LEU A 81 7.42 -10.21 7.94
N ASN A 82 7.67 -9.83 6.67
CA ASN A 82 8.78 -10.28 5.84
C ASN A 82 8.85 -11.82 5.66
N ARG A 83 7.71 -12.50 5.77
CA ARG A 83 7.51 -13.94 5.51
C ARG A 83 7.05 -14.15 4.06
N ASN A 84 7.83 -13.63 3.12
CA ASN A 84 7.44 -13.46 1.72
C ASN A 84 7.12 -14.78 0.99
N ASP A 85 7.83 -15.86 1.31
CA ASP A 85 7.57 -17.17 0.69
C ASP A 85 6.17 -17.70 1.09
N GLU A 86 5.79 -17.56 2.36
CA GLU A 86 4.46 -17.94 2.84
C GLU A 86 3.38 -17.01 2.29
N ALA A 87 3.68 -15.72 2.21
CA ALA A 87 2.81 -14.71 1.63
C ALA A 87 2.44 -15.06 0.18
N LEU A 88 3.44 -15.36 -0.66
CA LEU A 88 3.23 -15.77 -2.05
C LEU A 88 2.39 -17.04 -2.18
N ILE A 89 2.58 -18.04 -1.31
CA ILE A 89 1.75 -19.24 -1.29
C ILE A 89 0.28 -18.88 -1.02
N GLN A 90 0.01 -18.09 0.01
CA GLN A 90 -1.36 -17.70 0.36
C GLN A 90 -2.00 -16.82 -0.71
N GLY A 91 -1.28 -15.86 -1.26
CA GLY A 91 -1.76 -14.99 -2.33
C GLY A 91 -2.07 -15.76 -3.61
N HIS A 92 -1.19 -16.69 -4.01
CA HIS A 92 -1.43 -17.55 -5.16
C HIS A 92 -2.68 -18.41 -4.97
N LEU A 93 -2.87 -19.00 -3.78
CA LEU A 93 -4.08 -19.76 -3.46
C LEU A 93 -5.34 -18.88 -3.53
N ALA A 94 -5.30 -17.66 -2.99
CA ALA A 94 -6.43 -16.73 -3.06
C ALA A 94 -6.81 -16.40 -4.51
N ASN A 95 -5.83 -16.08 -5.34
CA ASN A 95 -6.03 -15.78 -6.77
C ASN A 95 -6.48 -17.01 -7.58
N SER A 96 -6.04 -18.22 -7.21
CA SER A 96 -6.40 -19.45 -7.91
C SER A 96 -7.85 -19.92 -7.62
N LEU A 97 -8.42 -19.52 -6.48
CA LEU A 97 -9.79 -19.87 -6.10
C LEU A 97 -10.84 -19.09 -6.90
N ASP A 98 -10.52 -17.88 -7.36
CA ASP A 98 -11.41 -17.05 -8.18
C ASP A 98 -10.61 -16.26 -9.24
N PRO A 99 -10.09 -16.93 -10.29
CA PRO A 99 -9.17 -16.34 -11.26
C PRO A 99 -9.82 -15.31 -12.19
N LEU A 100 -11.15 -15.19 -12.19
CA LEU A 100 -11.89 -14.21 -13.00
C LEU A 100 -12.19 -12.91 -12.23
N ASN A 101 -11.90 -12.89 -10.94
CA ASN A 101 -12.13 -11.73 -10.08
C ASN A 101 -11.02 -10.70 -10.23
N SER A 102 -11.33 -9.61 -10.93
CA SER A 102 -10.38 -8.51 -11.18
C SER A 102 -9.87 -7.86 -9.91
N THR A 103 -10.70 -7.74 -8.87
CA THR A 103 -10.30 -7.21 -7.56
C THR A 103 -9.26 -8.13 -6.90
N MET A 104 -9.48 -9.45 -6.94
CA MET A 104 -8.53 -10.41 -6.40
C MET A 104 -7.19 -10.37 -7.13
N LYS A 105 -7.21 -10.28 -8.47
CA LYS A 105 -6.00 -10.08 -9.28
C LYS A 105 -5.24 -8.82 -8.86
N MET A 106 -5.95 -7.70 -8.64
CA MET A 106 -5.35 -6.44 -8.20
C MET A 106 -4.67 -6.58 -6.84
N TRP A 107 -5.34 -7.19 -5.85
CA TRP A 107 -4.75 -7.41 -4.53
C TRP A 107 -3.56 -8.36 -4.56
N TYR A 108 -3.60 -9.38 -5.43
CA TYR A 108 -2.43 -10.21 -5.70
C TYR A 108 -1.29 -9.41 -6.34
N GLY A 109 -1.58 -8.48 -7.24
CA GLY A 109 -0.61 -7.52 -7.79
C GLY A 109 0.04 -6.64 -6.72
N ALA A 110 -0.75 -6.15 -5.75
CA ALA A 110 -0.23 -5.39 -4.60
C ALA A 110 0.70 -6.26 -3.73
N LEU A 111 0.30 -7.51 -3.44
CA LEU A 111 1.15 -8.46 -2.72
C LEU A 111 2.48 -8.72 -3.46
N LEU A 112 2.44 -8.87 -4.78
CA LEU A 112 3.63 -9.03 -5.60
C LEU A 112 4.58 -7.82 -5.46
N MET A 113 4.04 -6.60 -5.37
CA MET A 113 4.84 -5.42 -5.04
C MET A 113 5.44 -5.46 -3.64
N GLU A 114 4.64 -5.82 -2.62
CA GLU A 114 5.08 -5.91 -1.23
C GLU A 114 6.30 -6.83 -1.07
N VAL A 115 6.31 -7.97 -1.78
CA VAL A 115 7.41 -8.95 -1.78
C VAL A 115 8.52 -8.67 -2.80
N GLY A 116 8.38 -7.62 -3.62
CA GLY A 116 9.40 -7.13 -4.55
C GLY A 116 9.38 -7.71 -5.98
N ASP A 117 8.36 -8.51 -6.35
CA ASP A 117 8.17 -8.94 -7.75
C ASP A 117 7.51 -7.84 -8.59
N CYS A 118 8.29 -6.78 -8.85
CA CYS A 118 7.82 -5.63 -9.61
C CYS A 118 7.43 -5.97 -11.04
N LYS A 119 7.98 -7.03 -11.64
CA LYS A 119 7.68 -7.40 -13.03
C LYS A 119 6.27 -7.96 -13.14
N SER A 120 5.93 -8.91 -12.26
CA SER A 120 4.60 -9.50 -12.24
C SER A 120 3.56 -8.46 -11.80
N ALA A 121 3.87 -7.63 -10.81
CA ALA A 121 2.98 -6.54 -10.40
C ALA A 121 2.73 -5.51 -11.52
N LEU A 122 3.77 -5.10 -12.25
CA LEU A 122 3.63 -4.20 -13.38
C LEU A 122 2.72 -4.80 -14.46
N SER A 123 2.87 -6.09 -14.75
CA SER A 123 1.99 -6.79 -15.70
C SER A 123 0.53 -6.78 -15.24
N VAL A 124 0.25 -6.95 -13.94
CA VAL A 124 -1.11 -6.87 -13.39
C VAL A 124 -1.70 -5.48 -13.56
N GLY A 125 -0.92 -4.42 -13.26
CA GLY A 125 -1.36 -3.04 -13.44
C GLY A 125 -1.67 -2.70 -14.90
N GLU A 126 -0.83 -3.15 -15.84
CA GLU A 126 -1.03 -2.95 -17.28
C GLU A 126 -2.25 -3.72 -17.80
N GLU A 127 -2.49 -4.96 -17.36
CA GLU A 127 -3.71 -5.71 -17.68
C GLU A 127 -4.96 -4.97 -17.15
N ALA A 128 -4.92 -4.48 -15.91
CA ALA A 128 -6.05 -3.80 -15.29
C ALA A 128 -6.45 -2.51 -16.02
N LEU A 129 -5.48 -1.77 -16.58
CA LEU A 129 -5.76 -0.60 -17.43
C LEU A 129 -6.49 -0.94 -18.73
N THR A 130 -6.36 -2.16 -19.26
CA THR A 130 -7.11 -2.55 -20.47
C THR A 130 -8.62 -2.62 -20.20
N ALA A 131 -9.01 -2.92 -18.95
CA ALA A 131 -10.40 -3.01 -18.51
C ALA A 131 -10.95 -1.67 -18.02
N ASP A 132 -10.14 -0.88 -17.32
CA ASP A 132 -10.49 0.46 -16.85
C ASP A 132 -9.32 1.46 -17.06
N PRO A 133 -9.28 2.13 -18.22
CA PRO A 133 -8.22 3.08 -18.57
C PRO A 133 -8.22 4.37 -17.75
N GLY A 134 -9.27 4.63 -16.95
CA GLY A 134 -9.44 5.87 -16.17
C GLY A 134 -9.11 5.74 -14.69
N SER A 135 -8.78 4.53 -14.23
CA SER A 135 -8.50 4.27 -12.82
C SER A 135 -7.15 4.82 -12.38
N TRP A 136 -7.18 5.90 -11.58
CA TRP A 136 -6.01 6.43 -10.89
C TRP A 136 -5.24 5.35 -10.10
N VAL A 137 -5.97 4.38 -9.52
CA VAL A 137 -5.38 3.30 -8.69
C VAL A 137 -4.48 2.39 -9.54
N HIS A 138 -4.90 2.08 -10.76
CA HIS A 138 -4.10 1.27 -11.68
C HIS A 138 -2.84 2.02 -12.12
N TYR A 139 -2.95 3.32 -12.40
CA TYR A 139 -1.77 4.13 -12.70
C TYR A 139 -0.81 4.27 -11.52
N SER A 140 -1.33 4.42 -10.29
CA SER A 140 -0.50 4.42 -9.07
C SER A 140 0.26 3.09 -8.88
N THR A 141 -0.39 1.96 -9.18
CA THR A 141 0.27 0.64 -9.16
C THR A 141 1.37 0.53 -10.22
N ILE A 142 1.12 1.05 -11.43
CA ILE A 142 2.14 1.10 -12.48
C ILE A 142 3.30 2.01 -12.09
N GLU A 143 3.04 3.16 -11.48
CA GLU A 143 4.06 4.09 -11.00
C GLU A 143 5.03 3.38 -10.05
N THR A 144 4.51 2.73 -8.99
CA THR A 144 5.34 2.06 -7.98
C THR A 144 6.09 0.85 -8.55
N ALA A 145 5.40 0.03 -9.34
CA ALA A 145 5.97 -1.17 -9.95
C ALA A 145 7.04 -0.83 -10.99
N ALA A 146 6.75 0.09 -11.90
CA ALA A 146 7.69 0.53 -12.92
C ALA A 146 8.91 1.22 -12.30
N TYR A 147 8.73 2.00 -11.23
CA TYR A 147 9.85 2.63 -10.53
C TYR A 147 10.81 1.59 -9.95
N ARG A 148 10.29 0.57 -9.24
CA ARG A 148 11.09 -0.54 -8.70
C ARG A 148 11.83 -1.31 -9.81
N CYS A 149 11.14 -1.56 -10.91
CA CYS A 149 11.68 -2.25 -12.08
C CYS A 149 12.61 -1.37 -12.95
N LYS A 150 12.78 -0.08 -12.61
CA LYS A 150 13.57 0.91 -13.36
C LYS A 150 13.06 1.17 -14.78
N GLU A 151 11.78 0.91 -15.02
CA GLU A 151 11.07 1.18 -16.26
C GLU A 151 10.56 2.65 -16.26
N TYR A 152 11.48 3.61 -16.14
CA TYR A 152 11.14 5.01 -15.85
C TYR A 152 10.31 5.70 -16.93
N ASP A 153 10.39 5.27 -18.19
CA ASP A 153 9.49 5.75 -19.25
C ASP A 153 8.02 5.44 -18.94
N LYS A 154 7.75 4.29 -18.31
CA LYS A 154 6.40 3.91 -17.87
C LYS A 154 5.98 4.70 -16.63
N VAL A 155 6.92 5.00 -15.73
CA VAL A 155 6.67 5.86 -14.55
C VAL A 155 6.16 7.24 -14.98
N ILE A 156 6.88 7.89 -15.90
CA ILE A 156 6.51 9.23 -16.37
C ILE A 156 5.15 9.22 -17.08
N LYS A 157 4.84 8.19 -17.87
CA LYS A 157 3.50 8.06 -18.47
C LYS A 157 2.42 7.85 -17.43
N ALA A 158 2.69 7.04 -16.40
CA ALA A 158 1.72 6.74 -15.36
C ALA A 158 1.44 7.94 -14.45
N VAL A 159 2.45 8.73 -14.10
CA VAL A 159 2.31 9.88 -13.18
C VAL A 159 1.30 10.91 -13.67
N ARG A 160 1.11 11.02 -14.99
CA ARG A 160 0.09 11.87 -15.61
C ARG A 160 -1.32 11.62 -15.05
N TYR A 161 -1.60 10.38 -14.67
CA TYR A 161 -2.90 9.91 -14.21
C TYR A 161 -2.86 9.34 -12.79
N ALA A 162 -1.66 9.14 -12.25
CA ALA A 162 -1.40 8.70 -10.88
C ALA A 162 -1.18 9.87 -9.91
N LEU A 163 -1.73 11.06 -10.19
CA LEU A 163 -1.84 12.17 -9.22
C LEU A 163 -3.32 12.42 -8.89
N PRO A 164 -3.66 12.93 -7.68
CA PRO A 164 -5.04 13.22 -7.29
C PRO A 164 -5.64 14.45 -8.02
N PHE A 165 -4.95 14.96 -9.02
CA PHE A 165 -5.35 16.08 -9.87
C PHE A 165 -4.82 15.85 -11.29
N THR A 166 -5.44 16.51 -12.26
CA THR A 166 -4.98 16.51 -13.65
C THR A 166 -3.75 17.39 -13.79
N ILE A 167 -2.67 16.85 -14.35
CA ILE A 167 -1.50 17.63 -14.78
C ILE A 167 -1.82 18.27 -16.14
N GLU A 168 -1.65 19.58 -16.24
CA GLU A 168 -1.85 20.29 -17.50
C GLU A 168 -0.79 19.87 -18.54
N GLU A 169 -1.14 19.97 -19.83
CA GLU A 169 -0.27 19.46 -20.91
C GLU A 169 1.13 20.10 -20.91
N ASP A 170 1.23 21.39 -20.60
CA ASP A 170 2.53 22.10 -20.56
C ASP A 170 3.36 21.71 -19.33
N GLU A 171 2.72 21.48 -18.17
CA GLU A 171 3.39 20.98 -16.97
C GLU A 171 3.89 19.55 -17.19
N TYR A 172 3.08 18.71 -17.84
CA TYR A 172 3.45 17.34 -18.16
C TYR A 172 4.64 17.28 -19.14
N LYS A 173 4.66 18.10 -20.19
CA LYS A 173 5.80 18.20 -21.11
C LYS A 173 7.07 18.65 -20.41
N GLU A 174 6.97 19.54 -19.43
CA GLU A 174 8.13 19.97 -18.64
C GLU A 174 8.67 18.82 -17.78
N ILE A 175 7.80 18.03 -17.14
CA ILE A 175 8.18 16.81 -16.41
C ILE A 175 8.91 15.82 -17.35
N GLU A 176 8.37 15.57 -18.55
CA GLU A 176 9.00 14.70 -19.56
C GLU A 176 10.38 15.24 -19.97
N ARG A 177 10.49 16.54 -20.23
CA ARG A 177 11.76 17.19 -20.59
C ARG A 177 12.79 17.05 -19.48
N ILE A 178 12.43 17.36 -18.24
CA ILE A 178 13.31 17.23 -17.07
C ILE A 178 13.76 15.78 -16.90
N TYR A 179 12.85 14.82 -17.03
CA TYR A 179 13.18 13.40 -16.97
C TYR A 179 14.24 13.01 -18.02
N HIS A 180 14.07 13.42 -19.28
CA HIS A 180 15.01 13.07 -20.34
C HIS A 180 16.38 13.75 -20.20
N GLU A 181 16.42 14.97 -19.68
CA GLU A 181 17.66 15.74 -19.55
C GLU A 181 18.42 15.47 -18.23
N HIS A 182 17.70 15.27 -17.13
CA HIS A 182 18.25 15.26 -15.77
C HIS A 182 17.91 13.99 -14.97
N GLY A 183 17.06 13.12 -15.51
CA GLY A 183 16.70 11.83 -14.91
C GLY A 183 15.49 11.88 -13.98
N ILE A 184 15.12 10.69 -13.49
CA ILE A 184 13.87 10.47 -12.75
C ILE A 184 13.77 11.28 -11.45
N ALA A 185 14.88 11.45 -10.72
CA ALA A 185 14.87 12.19 -9.46
C ALA A 185 14.52 13.66 -9.66
N SER A 186 15.09 14.32 -10.67
CA SER A 186 14.76 15.70 -11.02
C SER A 186 13.33 15.85 -11.53
N ALA A 187 12.81 14.87 -12.26
CA ALA A 187 11.40 14.87 -12.65
C ALA A 187 10.47 14.82 -11.42
N TYR A 188 10.82 13.99 -10.42
CA TYR A 188 10.07 13.95 -9.16
C TYR A 188 10.23 15.21 -8.31
N GLU A 189 11.35 15.93 -8.38
CA GLU A 189 11.43 17.26 -7.76
C GLU A 189 10.41 18.23 -8.35
N GLU A 190 10.13 18.16 -9.66
CA GLU A 190 9.08 18.96 -10.31
C GLU A 190 7.67 18.50 -9.92
N ILE A 191 7.42 17.18 -9.97
CA ILE A 191 6.15 16.58 -9.53
C ILE A 191 5.83 16.98 -8.08
N MET A 192 6.84 17.00 -7.21
CA MET A 192 6.66 17.40 -5.81
C MET A 192 6.26 18.87 -5.65
N LYS A 193 6.69 19.79 -6.52
CA LYS A 193 6.21 21.19 -6.47
C LYS A 193 4.70 21.27 -6.74
N LEU A 194 4.23 20.50 -7.72
CA LEU A 194 2.81 20.43 -8.05
C LEU A 194 2.01 19.82 -6.89
N LEU A 195 2.52 18.73 -6.32
CA LEU A 195 1.88 18.02 -5.22
C LEU A 195 1.87 18.85 -3.92
N GLU A 196 2.96 19.54 -3.59
CA GLU A 196 3.04 20.48 -2.47
C GLU A 196 2.01 21.62 -2.63
N LYS A 197 1.86 22.19 -3.84
CA LYS A 197 0.86 23.22 -4.12
C LYS A 197 -0.56 22.69 -3.98
N PHE A 198 -0.84 21.48 -4.45
CA PHE A 198 -2.14 20.83 -4.27
C PHE A 198 -2.46 20.61 -2.80
N ALA A 199 -1.49 20.09 -2.02
CA ALA A 199 -1.64 19.77 -0.60
C ALA A 199 -1.88 21.00 0.31
N GLN A 200 -1.60 22.22 -0.16
CA GLN A 200 -1.92 23.44 0.61
C GLN A 200 -3.42 23.63 0.82
N ASN A 201 -4.25 23.13 -0.10
CA ASN A 201 -5.70 23.37 -0.08
C ASN A 201 -6.53 22.08 -0.12
N ASN A 202 -5.88 20.92 -0.23
CA ASN A 202 -6.54 19.63 -0.39
C ASN A 202 -5.89 18.58 0.52
N PRO A 203 -6.67 17.60 1.02
CA PRO A 203 -6.10 16.49 1.78
C PRO A 203 -5.18 15.64 0.89
N ILE A 204 -4.11 15.13 1.50
CA ILE A 204 -3.18 14.19 0.87
C ILE A 204 -2.75 13.13 1.87
N THR A 205 -2.51 11.91 1.40
CA THR A 205 -2.01 10.84 2.26
C THR A 205 -0.53 11.05 2.57
N PHE A 206 -0.09 10.58 3.74
CA PHE A 206 1.32 10.69 4.08
C PHE A 206 2.19 9.83 3.15
N ILE A 207 1.69 8.68 2.69
CA ILE A 207 2.45 7.78 1.83
C ILE A 207 2.70 8.39 0.46
N ASP A 208 1.70 9.08 -0.11
CA ASP A 208 1.83 9.71 -1.42
C ASP A 208 2.96 10.74 -1.45
N MET A 209 3.13 11.44 -0.33
CA MET A 209 4.21 12.41 -0.11
C MET A 209 5.54 11.71 0.17
N ALA A 210 5.57 10.77 1.12
CA ALA A 210 6.79 10.11 1.56
C ALA A 210 7.47 9.36 0.40
N MET A 211 6.72 8.53 -0.31
CA MET A 211 7.21 7.75 -1.46
C MET A 211 7.77 8.66 -2.56
N ARG A 212 7.06 9.73 -2.93
CA ARG A 212 7.51 10.61 -4.02
C ARG A 212 8.69 11.50 -3.62
N TYR A 213 8.85 11.83 -2.33
CA TYR A 213 10.10 12.41 -1.84
C TYR A 213 11.28 11.44 -1.89
N VAL A 214 11.05 10.14 -1.65
CA VAL A 214 12.10 9.13 -1.90
C VAL A 214 12.49 9.13 -3.37
N TYR A 215 11.51 9.16 -4.28
CA TYR A 215 11.78 9.23 -5.72
C TYR A 215 12.53 10.49 -6.14
N ALA A 216 12.26 11.62 -5.49
CA ALA A 216 12.98 12.89 -5.64
C ALA A 216 14.36 12.93 -4.96
N ASN A 217 14.82 11.82 -4.36
CA ASN A 217 16.06 11.75 -3.59
C ASN A 217 16.11 12.77 -2.42
N LYS A 218 14.97 12.97 -1.73
CA LYS A 218 14.80 13.83 -0.55
C LYS A 218 14.39 13.00 0.68
N PRO A 219 15.26 12.11 1.19
CA PRO A 219 14.92 11.21 2.28
C PRO A 219 14.50 11.93 3.57
N ASP A 220 15.06 13.12 3.84
CA ASP A 220 14.67 13.88 5.04
C ASP A 220 13.23 14.38 5.00
N LYS A 221 12.79 14.90 3.84
CA LYS A 221 11.38 15.28 3.63
C LYS A 221 10.47 14.05 3.63
N ALA A 222 10.92 12.92 3.08
CA ALA A 222 10.15 11.68 3.15
C ALA A 222 9.90 11.25 4.61
N MET A 223 10.94 11.31 5.45
CA MET A 223 10.84 10.98 6.87
C MET A 223 9.86 11.89 7.63
N GLU A 224 9.82 13.19 7.35
CA GLU A 224 8.83 14.09 7.96
C GLU A 224 7.39 13.62 7.70
N TRP A 225 7.12 13.03 6.54
CA TRP A 225 5.79 12.48 6.22
C TRP A 225 5.56 11.10 6.86
N ILE A 226 6.57 10.25 6.97
CA ILE A 226 6.47 8.99 7.73
C ILE A 226 6.16 9.27 9.21
N GLU A 227 6.83 10.27 9.80
CA GLU A 227 6.60 10.70 11.19
C GLU A 227 5.15 11.20 11.39
N LYS A 228 4.59 11.94 10.41
CA LYS A 228 3.16 12.31 10.42
C LYS A 228 2.24 11.10 10.31
N GLY A 229 2.57 10.14 9.45
CA GLY A 229 1.80 8.88 9.34
C GLY A 229 1.73 8.12 10.66
N LEU A 230 2.86 8.09 11.39
CA LEU A 230 2.93 7.50 12.73
C LEU A 230 2.07 8.27 13.74
N GLU A 231 2.19 9.61 13.78
CA GLU A 231 1.39 10.47 14.66
C GLU A 231 -0.12 10.29 14.43
N MET A 232 -0.52 10.18 13.16
CA MET A 232 -1.90 9.97 12.75
C MET A 232 -2.40 8.55 13.00
N HIS A 233 -1.51 7.62 13.37
CA HIS A 233 -1.81 6.20 13.45
C HIS A 233 -2.43 5.66 12.14
N ASP A 234 -1.87 6.07 11.00
CA ASP A 234 -2.45 5.78 9.69
C ASP A 234 -2.36 4.28 9.35
N PRO A 235 -3.43 3.64 8.85
CA PRO A 235 -3.41 2.22 8.47
C PRO A 235 -2.29 1.82 7.48
N GLN A 236 -1.86 2.75 6.62
CA GLN A 236 -0.82 2.46 5.63
C GLN A 236 0.58 2.41 6.25
N MET A 237 0.75 2.84 7.51
CA MET A 237 1.99 2.66 8.27
C MET A 237 2.39 1.19 8.37
N THR A 238 1.42 0.26 8.32
CA THR A 238 1.66 -1.18 8.40
C THR A 238 2.55 -1.72 7.28
N TYR A 239 2.63 -1.02 6.14
CA TYR A 239 3.37 -1.49 4.96
C TYR A 239 4.72 -0.78 4.76
N ILE A 240 5.14 0.13 5.65
CA ILE A 240 6.31 1.01 5.38
C ILE A 240 7.64 0.26 5.26
N THR A 241 7.75 -0.94 5.83
CA THR A 241 8.93 -1.80 5.71
C THR A 241 8.84 -2.80 4.54
N THR A 242 7.72 -2.83 3.82
CA THR A 242 7.56 -3.62 2.59
C THR A 242 8.15 -2.89 1.39
N LEU A 243 8.20 -3.56 0.23
CA LEU A 243 8.64 -2.94 -1.03
C LEU A 243 7.52 -2.25 -1.81
N CYS A 244 6.28 -2.22 -1.29
CA CYS A 244 5.11 -1.67 -1.98
C CYS A 244 5.30 -0.19 -2.36
N TYR A 245 5.93 0.59 -1.48
CA TYR A 245 6.11 2.04 -1.63
C TYR A 245 7.55 2.45 -1.90
N ASN A 246 8.44 1.50 -2.21
CA ASN A 246 9.85 1.77 -2.53
C ASN A 246 10.57 2.62 -1.46
N LEU A 247 10.22 2.44 -0.18
CA LEU A 247 10.81 3.17 0.95
C LEU A 247 12.15 2.58 1.42
N ASP A 248 12.67 1.58 0.71
CA ASP A 248 13.90 0.87 1.06
C ASP A 248 15.15 1.76 1.21
N PRO A 249 15.29 2.93 0.54
CA PRO A 249 16.35 3.89 0.87
C PRO A 249 16.30 4.42 2.31
N LEU A 250 15.13 4.40 2.96
CA LEU A 250 14.94 4.86 4.33
C LEU A 250 15.31 3.81 5.37
N PHE A 251 15.43 2.52 5.00
CA PHE A 251 15.62 1.40 5.95
C PHE A 251 16.92 1.46 6.75
N LYS A 252 17.88 2.30 6.32
CA LYS A 252 19.16 2.52 7.01
C LYS A 252 19.19 3.83 7.82
N ILE A 253 18.13 4.62 7.78
CA ILE A 253 18.05 5.90 8.50
C ILE A 253 17.69 5.59 9.96
N PRO A 254 18.45 6.08 10.96
CA PRO A 254 18.21 5.77 12.37
C PRO A 254 16.77 6.02 12.84
N ARG A 255 16.21 7.19 12.53
CA ARG A 255 14.81 7.50 12.87
C ARG A 255 13.78 6.59 12.19
N PHE A 256 14.06 6.05 11.01
CA PHE A 256 13.16 5.07 10.38
C PHE A 256 13.21 3.74 11.14
N ILE A 257 14.41 3.32 11.54
CA ILE A 257 14.62 2.10 12.35
C ILE A 257 13.87 2.21 13.67
N GLU A 258 13.96 3.35 14.36
CA GLU A 258 13.22 3.61 15.60
C GLU A 258 11.70 3.48 15.42
N ILE A 259 11.15 4.00 14.31
CA ILE A 259 9.72 3.86 13.99
C ILE A 259 9.35 2.39 13.75
N ALA A 260 10.15 1.67 12.96
CA ALA A 260 9.91 0.24 12.70
C ALA A 260 9.98 -0.58 14.01
N GLU A 261 10.94 -0.30 14.89
CA GLU A 261 11.06 -0.93 16.21
C GLU A 261 9.86 -0.62 17.12
N GLN A 262 9.40 0.64 17.15
CA GLN A 262 8.20 1.05 17.90
C GLN A 262 6.97 0.27 17.43
N MET A 263 6.83 0.08 16.12
CA MET A 263 5.74 -0.68 15.50
C MET A 263 5.98 -2.20 15.50
N LYS A 264 7.14 -2.68 15.96
CA LYS A 264 7.56 -4.09 15.89
C LYS A 264 7.53 -4.65 14.46
N LEU A 265 7.80 -3.82 13.46
CA LEU A 265 7.87 -4.20 12.06
C LEU A 265 9.29 -4.70 11.73
N PRO A 266 9.45 -5.86 11.09
CA PRO A 266 10.75 -6.29 10.61
C PRO A 266 11.16 -5.44 9.40
N ILE A 267 12.43 -5.02 9.38
CA ILE A 267 13.05 -4.41 8.21
C ILE A 267 13.71 -5.52 7.39
N PRO A 268 13.40 -5.66 6.09
CA PRO A 268 13.96 -6.72 5.26
C PRO A 268 15.45 -6.49 4.97
N GLU A 269 16.22 -7.58 4.94
CA GLU A 269 17.56 -7.58 4.38
C GLU A 269 17.47 -7.48 2.85
N LEU A 270 17.85 -6.33 2.30
CA LEU A 270 17.88 -6.11 0.86
C LEU A 270 19.06 -6.89 0.25
N LYS A 271 18.77 -7.78 -0.70
CA LYS A 271 19.76 -8.54 -1.46
C LYS A 271 20.37 -7.74 -2.61
#